data_AF-A0A0L9VKT4-F1
#
_entry.id   AF-A0A0L9VKT4-F1
#
_cell.length_a   1.000
_cell.length_b   1.000
_cell.length_c   1.000
_cell.angle_alpha   90.00
_cell.angle_beta   90.00
_cell.angle_gamma   90.00
#
_symmetry.space_group_name_H-M   'P 1'
#
loop_
_entity.id
_entity.type
_entity.pdbx_description
1 polymer ?
#
loop_
_entity_poly.entity_id
_entity_poly.type
_entity_poly.pdbx_seq_one_letter_code
_entity_poly.pdbx_strand_id
1 'polypeptide(L)'
;MTAKFEIEKFNGNNFSLWKLKIRAILRKDNCLDAIEDRRAEISDEKWKEMDDNAVANLHLAMADSVLSSIAEKKTAKEIWDTLIKLYEVKSLHTRIFLKRKLYTLRMSEFTPVTIVRSLS
;
A
#
# COMPACT_ATOMS: atom_id res chain seq x y z
N MET A 1 -3.87 14.68 23.02
CA MET A 1 -4.61 13.53 22.45
C MET A 1 -4.05 13.24 21.07
N THR A 2 -3.25 12.19 20.93
CA THR A 2 -2.64 11.81 19.65
C THR A 2 -3.70 11.11 18.82
N ALA A 3 -4.14 11.73 17.72
CA ALA A 3 -5.06 11.08 16.78
C ALA A 3 -4.40 9.79 16.27
N LYS A 4 -4.95 8.65 16.66
CA LYS A 4 -4.54 7.33 16.18
C LYS A 4 -5.14 7.19 14.79
N PHE A 5 -4.36 7.50 13.76
CA PHE A 5 -4.78 7.24 12.39
C PHE A 5 -4.79 5.73 12.20
N GLU A 6 -5.96 5.12 12.28
CA GLU A 6 -6.11 3.70 12.01
C GLU A 6 -6.02 3.51 10.50
N ILE A 7 -4.83 3.13 10.04
CA ILE A 7 -4.61 2.79 8.64
C ILE A 7 -5.10 1.37 8.45
N GLU A 8 -6.06 1.23 7.54
CA GLU A 8 -6.52 -0.07 7.08
C GLU A 8 -5.31 -0.91 6.64
N LYS A 9 -5.20 -2.10 7.25
CA LYS A 9 -4.15 -3.06 6.95
C LYS A 9 -4.19 -3.47 5.48
N PHE A 10 -3.03 -3.55 4.85
CA PHE A 10 -2.94 -3.97 3.46
C PHE A 10 -3.33 -5.43 3.31
N ASN A 11 -4.36 -5.67 2.50
CA ASN A 11 -4.91 -6.99 2.19
C ASN A 11 -4.65 -7.41 0.72
N GLY A 12 -3.79 -6.68 0.00
CA GLY A 12 -3.52 -6.91 -1.41
C GLY A 12 -4.30 -6.02 -2.38
N ASN A 13 -5.33 -5.30 -1.92
CA ASN A 13 -6.09 -4.38 -2.75
C ASN A 13 -5.59 -2.94 -2.66
N ASN A 14 -5.74 -2.18 -3.74
CA ASN A 14 -5.42 -0.75 -3.82
C ASN A 14 -4.01 -0.39 -3.30
N PHE A 15 -3.00 -1.16 -3.74
CA PHE A 15 -1.61 -0.99 -3.32
C PHE A 15 -1.10 0.45 -3.45
N SER A 16 -1.50 1.20 -4.49
CA SER A 16 -1.09 2.60 -4.65
C SER A 16 -1.52 3.51 -3.49
N LEU A 17 -2.75 3.35 -2.98
CA LEU A 17 -3.24 4.15 -1.86
C LEU A 17 -2.57 3.73 -0.55
N TRP A 18 -2.44 2.42 -0.32
CA TRP A 18 -1.73 1.91 0.86
C TRP A 18 -0.26 2.36 0.87
N LYS A 19 0.45 2.25 -0.26
CA LYS A 19 1.84 2.71 -0.46
C LYS A 19 2.00 4.18 -0.11
N LEU A 20 1.02 5.02 -0.46
CA LEU A 20 1.02 6.44 -0.11
C LEU A 20 0.86 6.65 1.40
N LYS A 21 -0.06 5.93 2.05
CA LYS A 21 -0.30 6.03 3.50
C LYS A 21 0.90 5.57 4.32
N ILE A 22 1.49 4.41 3.98
CA ILE A 22 2.63 3.87 4.74
C ILE A 22 3.89 4.73 4.59
N ARG A 23 4.15 5.32 3.42
CA ARG A 23 5.24 6.30 3.25
C ARG A 23 5.05 7.53 4.13
N ALA A 24 3.81 7.94 4.41
CA ALA A 24 3.54 9.05 5.31
C ALA A 24 3.83 8.67 6.78
N ILE A 25 3.50 7.45 7.21
CA ILE A 25 3.88 6.94 8.55
C ILE A 25 5.40 6.89 8.69
N LEU A 26 6.10 6.24 7.75
CA LEU A 26 7.55 6.09 7.83
C LEU A 26 8.26 7.43 7.86
N ARG A 27 7.75 8.44 7.15
CA ARG A 27 8.27 9.82 7.23
C ARG A 27 8.02 10.44 8.59
N LYS A 28 6.81 10.30 9.15
CA LYS A 28 6.46 10.82 10.48
C LYS A 28 7.35 10.21 11.58
N ASP A 29 7.68 8.92 11.44
CA ASP A 29 8.48 8.18 12.40
C ASP A 29 9.98 8.21 12.07
N ASN A 30 10.41 9.09 11.14
CA ASN A 30 11.81 9.28 10.73
C ASN A 30 12.53 8.00 10.25
N CYS A 31 11.79 7.08 9.64
CA CYS A 31 12.32 5.81 9.12
C CYS A 31 12.09 5.60 7.62
N LEU A 32 11.74 6.67 6.88
CA LEU A 32 11.56 6.60 5.43
C LEU A 32 12.85 6.18 4.70
N ASP A 33 14.01 6.63 5.15
CA ASP A 33 15.29 6.30 4.50
C ASP A 33 15.60 4.79 4.55
N ALA A 34 15.02 4.03 5.50
CA ALA A 34 15.23 2.58 5.63
C ALA A 34 14.62 1.76 4.46
N ILE A 35 13.58 2.27 3.80
CA ILE A 35 12.99 1.65 2.60
C ILE A 35 13.55 2.23 1.29
N GLU A 36 14.37 3.27 1.38
CA GLU A 36 15.06 3.90 0.25
C GLU A 36 16.54 3.49 0.28
N ASP A 37 17.46 4.38 -0.07
CA ASP A 37 18.89 4.08 -0.04
C ASP A 37 19.54 4.58 1.26
N ARG A 38 20.36 3.71 1.85
CA ARG A 38 21.15 4.06 3.04
C ARG A 38 22.07 5.23 2.71
N ARG A 39 21.94 6.32 3.48
CA ARG A 39 22.87 7.45 3.41
C ARG A 39 24.16 7.11 4.16
N ALA A 40 25.31 7.45 3.57
CA ALA A 40 26.63 7.16 4.14
C ALA A 40 26.89 7.87 5.49
N GLU A 41 26.14 8.92 5.79
CA GLU A 41 26.30 9.77 6.98
C GLU A 41 25.65 9.17 8.25
N ILE A 42 24.90 8.06 8.13
CA ILE A 42 24.17 7.44 9.25
C ILE A 42 25.00 6.31 9.86
N SER A 43 25.25 6.38 11.17
CA SER A 43 25.94 5.32 11.91
C SER A 43 25.20 3.99 11.82
N ASP A 44 25.92 2.87 11.98
CA ASP A 44 25.33 1.54 11.92
C ASP A 44 24.24 1.33 12.99
N GLU A 45 24.42 1.84 14.21
CA GLU A 45 23.40 1.69 15.25
C GLU A 45 22.13 2.47 14.92
N LYS A 46 22.27 3.73 14.47
CA LYS A 46 21.13 4.57 14.10
C LYS A 46 20.41 4.03 12.86
N TRP A 47 21.16 3.47 11.92
CA TRP A 47 20.59 2.78 10.77
C TRP A 47 19.79 1.55 11.19
N LYS A 48 20.32 0.73 12.08
CA LYS A 48 19.64 -0.46 12.58
C LYS A 48 18.35 -0.11 13.31
N GLU A 49 18.37 0.88 14.20
CA GLU A 49 17.17 1.36 14.88
C GLU A 49 16.10 1.84 13.89
N MET A 50 16.53 2.56 12.86
CA MET A 50 15.64 3.03 11.79
C MET A 50 15.03 1.88 10.98
N ASP A 51 15.84 0.88 10.62
CA ASP A 51 15.39 -0.32 9.90
C ASP A 51 14.40 -1.13 10.75
N ASP A 52 14.72 -1.39 12.01
CA ASP A 52 13.85 -2.10 12.96
C ASP A 52 12.49 -1.39 13.13
N ASN A 53 12.50 -0.05 13.23
CA ASN A 53 11.28 0.76 13.31
C ASN A 53 10.47 0.72 12.00
N ALA A 54 11.13 0.76 10.85
CA ALA A 54 10.46 0.64 9.56
C ALA A 54 9.84 -0.76 9.36
N VAL A 55 10.55 -1.82 9.75
CA VAL A 55 10.05 -3.21 9.74
C VAL A 55 8.80 -3.33 10.62
N ALA A 56 8.84 -2.80 11.84
CA ALA A 56 7.68 -2.81 12.74
C ALA A 56 6.47 -2.09 12.14
N ASN A 57 6.67 -0.89 11.59
CA ASN A 57 5.62 -0.13 10.93
C ASN A 57 5.02 -0.86 9.72
N LEU A 58 5.87 -1.49 8.89
CA LEU A 58 5.42 -2.30 7.77
C LEU A 58 4.57 -3.48 8.26
N HIS A 59 5.03 -4.23 9.25
CA HIS A 59 4.27 -5.36 9.80
C HIS A 59 2.91 -4.93 10.36
N LEU A 60 2.85 -3.83 11.11
CA LEU A 60 1.61 -3.31 11.69
C LEU A 60 0.61 -2.84 10.62
N ALA A 61 1.12 -2.36 9.48
CA ALA A 61 0.31 -1.87 8.37
C ALA A 61 -0.17 -2.97 7.40
N MET A 62 0.13 -4.24 7.67
CA MET A 62 -0.23 -5.38 6.80
C MET A 62 -1.22 -6.34 7.46
N ALA A 63 -2.04 -6.98 6.63
CA ALA A 63 -2.90 -8.08 7.05
C ALA A 63 -2.09 -9.39 7.06
N ASP A 64 -2.54 -10.35 7.88
CA ASP A 64 -1.84 -11.63 8.09
C ASP A 64 -1.65 -12.41 6.78
N SER A 65 -2.60 -12.32 5.86
CA SER A 65 -2.51 -12.93 4.52
C SER A 65 -1.34 -12.42 3.69
N VAL A 66 -0.92 -11.16 3.88
CA VAL A 66 0.24 -10.57 3.21
C VAL A 66 1.52 -10.87 3.99
N LEU A 67 1.47 -10.83 5.33
CA LEU A 67 2.61 -11.12 6.20
C LEU A 67 3.23 -12.50 5.92
N SER A 68 2.42 -13.52 5.66
CA SER A 68 2.93 -14.85 5.31
C SER A 68 3.82 -14.87 4.06
N SER A 69 3.62 -13.93 3.11
CA SER A 69 4.40 -13.86 1.87
C SER A 69 5.79 -13.21 2.03
N ILE A 70 6.02 -12.53 3.16
CA ILE A 70 7.25 -11.76 3.43
C ILE A 70 7.96 -12.20 4.71
N ALA A 71 7.51 -13.28 5.36
CA ALA A 71 8.01 -13.72 6.68
C ALA A 71 9.52 -14.01 6.72
N GLU A 72 10.15 -14.32 5.59
CA GLU A 72 11.59 -14.58 5.49
C GLU A 72 12.44 -13.31 5.33
N LYS A 73 11.82 -12.15 5.10
CA LYS A 73 12.52 -10.88 4.86
C LYS A 73 12.86 -10.22 6.19
N LYS A 74 14.09 -9.71 6.30
CA LYS A 74 14.63 -9.22 7.58
C LYS A 74 14.75 -7.70 7.63
N THR A 75 14.98 -7.06 6.48
CA THR A 75 15.17 -5.61 6.41
C THR A 75 13.94 -4.92 5.84
N ALA A 76 13.75 -3.66 6.19
CA ALA A 76 12.63 -2.86 5.68
C ALA A 76 12.69 -2.76 4.15
N LYS A 77 13.91 -2.63 3.59
CA LYS A 77 14.14 -2.57 2.14
C LYS A 77 13.74 -3.85 1.43
N GLU A 78 14.14 -5.01 1.95
CA GLU A 78 13.75 -6.31 1.37
C GLU A 78 12.23 -6.51 1.36
N ILE A 79 11.55 -6.13 2.44
CA ILE A 79 10.09 -6.18 2.53
C ILE A 79 9.49 -5.24 1.48
N TRP A 80 9.97 -3.99 1.43
CA TRP A 80 9.48 -2.95 0.53
C TRP A 80 9.61 -3.34 -0.95
N ASP A 81 10.79 -3.83 -1.35
CA ASP A 81 11.06 -4.26 -2.73
C ASP A 81 10.21 -5.48 -3.12
N THR A 82 10.00 -6.41 -2.19
CA THR A 82 9.13 -7.57 -2.40
C THR A 82 7.69 -7.12 -2.63
N LEU A 83 7.18 -6.16 -1.86
CA LEU A 83 5.84 -5.61 -2.02
C LEU A 83 5.67 -4.90 -3.38
N ILE A 84 6.64 -4.07 -3.77
CA ILE A 84 6.66 -3.41 -5.10
C ILE A 84 6.58 -4.47 -6.20
N LYS A 85 7.45 -5.48 -6.13
CA LYS A 85 7.48 -6.55 -7.14
C LYS A 85 6.16 -7.31 -7.25
N LEU A 86 5.52 -7.62 -6.12
CA LEU A 86 4.30 -8.43 -6.09
C LEU A 86 3.05 -7.64 -6.50
N TYR A 87 2.94 -6.37 -6.09
CA TYR A 87 1.69 -5.63 -6.14
C TYR A 87 1.69 -4.44 -7.09
N GLU A 88 2.83 -3.86 -7.46
CA GLU A 88 2.88 -2.73 -8.40
C GLU A 88 2.38 -3.17 -9.79
N VAL A 89 2.93 -4.27 -10.32
CA VAL A 89 2.53 -4.85 -11.61
C VAL A 89 1.06 -5.30 -11.59
N LYS A 90 0.64 -6.02 -10.55
CA LYS A 90 -0.75 -6.48 -10.41
C LYS A 90 -1.73 -5.31 -10.35
N SER A 91 -1.42 -4.27 -9.57
CA SER A 91 -2.29 -3.10 -9.41
C SER A 91 -2.49 -2.33 -10.73
N LEU A 92 -1.44 -2.22 -11.55
CA LEU A 92 -1.51 -1.59 -12.87
C LEU A 92 -2.36 -2.45 -13.82
N HIS A 93 -2.12 -3.75 -13.86
CA HIS A 93 -2.89 -4.69 -14.69
C HIS A 93 -4.38 -4.67 -14.34
N THR A 94 -4.73 -4.76 -13.06
CA THR A 94 -6.12 -4.70 -12.59
C THR A 94 -6.78 -3.39 -12.99
N ARG A 95 -6.10 -2.25 -12.82
CA ARG A 95 -6.66 -0.94 -13.21
C ARG A 95 -6.92 -0.83 -14.70
N ILE A 96 -5.98 -1.29 -15.54
CA ILE A 96 -6.12 -1.29 -17.00
C ILE A 96 -7.25 -2.22 -17.42
N PHE A 97 -7.30 -3.43 -16.86
CA PHE A 97 -8.34 -4.41 -17.14
C PHE A 97 -9.74 -3.86 -16.82
N LEU A 98 -9.91 -3.24 -15.65
CA LEU A 98 -11.18 -2.62 -15.25
C LEU A 98 -11.58 -1.46 -16.17
N LYS A 99 -10.63 -0.59 -16.56
CA LYS A 99 -10.89 0.48 -17.53
C LYS A 99 -11.36 -0.09 -18.88
N ARG A 100 -10.67 -1.10 -19.41
CA ARG A 100 -11.07 -1.76 -20.67
C ARG A 100 -12.47 -2.36 -20.55
N LYS A 101 -12.75 -3.10 -19.46
CA LYS A 101 -14.07 -3.70 -19.22
C LYS A 101 -15.17 -2.62 -19.19
N LEU A 102 -14.93 -1.49 -18.53
CA LEU A 102 -15.85 -0.36 -18.48
C LEU A 102 -16.12 0.22 -19.87
N TYR A 103 -15.10 0.44 -20.70
CA TYR A 103 -15.27 0.95 -22.06
C TYR A 103 -15.97 -0.05 -23.00
N THR A 104 -15.80 -1.35 -22.76
CA THR A 104 -16.48 -2.41 -23.54
C THR A 104 -17.89 -2.72 -23.06
N LEU A 105 -18.25 -2.27 -21.85
CA LEU A 105 -19.59 -2.39 -21.30
C LEU A 105 -20.51 -1.43 -22.06
N ARG A 106 -21.14 -1.95 -23.11
CA ARG A 106 -22.32 -1.28 -23.69
C ARG A 106 -23.51 -1.56 -22.79
N MET A 107 -24.19 -0.51 -22.35
CA MET A 107 -25.55 -0.65 -21.80
C MET A 107 -26.42 -1.31 -22.87
N SER A 108 -27.18 -2.34 -22.50
CA SER A 108 -28.23 -2.87 -23.37
C SER A 108 -29.24 -1.75 -23.63
N GLU A 109 -29.62 -1.53 -24.90
CA GLU A 109 -30.57 -0.48 -25.31
C GLU A 109 -31.92 -0.60 -24.59
N PHE A 110 -32.24 -1.76 -24.04
CA PHE A 110 -33.47 -2.03 -23.29
C PHE A 110 -33.34 -1.86 -21.78
N THR A 111 -32.25 -1.27 -21.29
CA THR A 111 -32.10 -0.91 -19.87
C THR A 111 -32.53 0.55 -19.70
N PRO A 112 -33.81 0.84 -19.39
CA PRO A 112 -34.23 2.21 -19.14
C PRO A 112 -33.42 2.76 -17.97
N VAL A 113 -32.75 3.89 -18.18
CA VAL A 113 -32.12 4.66 -17.10
C VAL A 113 -33.27 5.24 -16.28
N THR A 114 -33.68 4.53 -15.23
CA THR A 114 -34.71 5.04 -14.32
C THR A 114 -34.10 6.20 -13.53
N ILE A 115 -34.38 7.43 -13.98
CA ILE A 115 -34.15 8.64 -13.20
C ILE A 115 -35.17 8.60 -12.06
N VAL A 116 -34.77 8.08 -10.91
CA VAL A 116 -35.57 8.15 -9.69
C VAL A 116 -35.53 9.60 -9.21
N ARG A 117 -36.45 10.43 -9.72
CA ARG A 117 -36.75 11.73 -9.11
C ARG A 117 -37.42 11.44 -7.78
N SER A 118 -36.67 11.56 -6.69
CA SER A 118 -37.22 11.64 -5.35
C SER A 118 -38.09 12.91 -5.27
N LEU A 119 -39.41 12.73 -5.26
CA LEU A 119 -40.37 13.74 -4.84
C LEU A 119 -40.90 13.34 -3.47
N SER A 120 -40.44 14.06 -2.44
CA SER A 120 -41.14 14.33 -1.19
C SER A 120 -40.35 15.37 -0.42
#